data_AF-A0A7J2PX23-F1
#
_entry.id   AF-A0A7J2PX23-F1
#
_cell.length_a   1.000
_cell.length_b   1.000
_cell.length_c   1.000
_cell.angle_alpha   90.00
_cell.angle_beta   90.00
_cell.angle_gamma   90.00
#
_symmetry.space_group_name_H-M   'P 1'
#
loop_
_entity.id
_entity.type
_entity.pdbx_description
1 polymer ?
#
loop_
_entity_poly.entity_id
_entity_poly.type
_entity_poly.pdbx_seq_one_letter_code
_entity_poly.pdbx_strand_id
1 'polypeptide(L)'
;MSLKTNKVFFLSLYYISPIIASVIYWFEEPVPFSLKSLLHVVASVLGIFSFIWMCFNILIMIKMKGIEKSFSLKWLVKFHTVMAVIALFFGIVHAPLVMLQNFENDQLVSGTIGLLIFVILMILAIIFMSNRLISSTRIEALRVTAYERKFKYGVNKFLHNITILAVGIIFFHTLISYTSKNSMLMRGVYFFFFDITLIGWISHKVVRKLRVGTDPYLHRKISWDTIAEVIPWLYQGTNNDWALQLIKQNPSLYPCLQCGTCTGKCPVSIFSEGEYNSRKLIQWIFKGLEDKIVIGMEPNVWQCTQCYTCAENCPQNVELPDIILFLRNKLAERGEAPDGFLGEAEAVYKYGVSIPIQNAVIRRRKILGLPPVLEYDIQEIQDIMDMTGLNDIIIKHAVVVKEDLDTKEILKQKRGVEPYIGSS
;
A
#
# COMPACT_ATOMS: atom_id res chain seq x y z
N MET A 1 31.07 0.61 0.17
CA MET A 1 30.53 -0.61 -0.48
C MET A 1 29.45 -0.19 -1.47
N SER A 2 29.53 -0.60 -2.74
CA SER A 2 28.54 -0.18 -3.76
C SER A 2 27.14 -0.73 -3.43
N LEU A 3 26.06 -0.10 -3.92
CA LEU A 3 24.69 -0.60 -3.76
C LEU A 3 24.54 -2.06 -4.21
N LYS A 4 25.26 -2.45 -5.27
CA LYS A 4 25.28 -3.83 -5.79
C LYS A 4 25.94 -4.78 -4.80
N THR A 5 27.04 -4.36 -4.18
CA THR A 5 27.78 -5.17 -3.20
C THR A 5 26.96 -5.40 -1.92
N ASN A 6 26.19 -4.39 -1.45
CA ASN A 6 25.27 -4.56 -0.32
C ASN A 6 24.12 -5.53 -0.62
N LYS A 7 23.52 -5.46 -1.82
CA LYS A 7 22.46 -6.41 -2.22
C LYS A 7 22.96 -7.85 -2.19
N VAL A 8 24.14 -8.10 -2.76
CA VAL A 8 24.75 -9.43 -2.80
C VAL A 8 24.99 -9.93 -1.38
N PHE A 9 25.58 -9.10 -0.51
CA PHE A 9 25.82 -9.47 0.88
C PHE A 9 24.55 -9.90 1.63
N PHE A 10 23.47 -9.11 1.55
CA PHE A 10 22.21 -9.46 2.22
C PHE A 10 21.58 -10.75 1.69
N LEU A 11 21.61 -10.96 0.37
CA LEU A 11 21.08 -12.20 -0.24
C LEU A 11 21.95 -13.41 0.12
N SER A 12 23.27 -13.26 0.10
CA SER A 12 24.19 -14.30 0.53
C SER A 12 23.94 -14.68 1.98
N LEU A 13 23.84 -13.71 2.89
CA LEU A 13 23.50 -13.97 4.30
C LEU A 13 22.17 -14.73 4.43
N TYR A 14 21.13 -14.30 3.70
CA TYR A 14 19.81 -14.92 3.72
C TYR A 14 19.82 -16.39 3.27
N TYR A 15 20.48 -16.71 2.15
CA TYR A 15 20.48 -18.07 1.57
C TYR A 15 21.50 -19.00 2.23
N ILE A 16 22.65 -18.49 2.67
CA ILE A 16 23.71 -19.30 3.27
C ILE A 16 23.40 -19.65 4.73
N SER A 17 22.71 -18.77 5.47
CA SER A 17 22.38 -19.01 6.89
C SER A 17 21.72 -20.36 7.19
N PRO A 18 20.63 -20.77 6.51
CA PRO A 18 20.03 -22.08 6.76
C PRO A 18 20.94 -23.23 6.31
N ILE A 19 21.75 -23.05 5.27
CA ILE A 19 22.74 -24.06 4.83
C ILE A 19 23.78 -24.28 5.93
N ILE A 20 24.34 -23.23 6.51
CA ILE A 20 25.29 -23.32 7.63
C ILE A 20 24.64 -24.03 8.82
N ALA A 21 23.42 -23.65 9.20
CA ALA A 21 22.71 -24.30 10.30
C ALA A 21 22.45 -25.80 10.02
N SER A 22 22.12 -26.17 8.79
CA SER A 22 21.96 -27.57 8.39
C SER A 22 23.28 -28.35 8.39
N VAL A 23 24.40 -27.72 8.03
CA VAL A 23 25.72 -28.33 8.13
C VAL A 23 26.09 -28.56 9.59
N ILE A 24 25.86 -27.58 10.48
CA ILE A 24 26.05 -27.74 11.92
C ILE A 24 25.21 -28.90 12.45
N TYR A 25 23.92 -28.94 12.10
CA TYR A 25 23.02 -30.04 12.45
C TYR A 25 23.59 -31.41 12.04
N TRP A 26 24.10 -31.52 10.81
CA TRP A 26 24.66 -32.77 10.29
C TRP A 26 25.85 -33.27 11.10
N PHE A 27 26.70 -32.37 11.61
CA PHE A 27 27.85 -32.74 12.43
C PHE A 27 27.47 -33.05 13.88
N GLU A 28 26.47 -32.37 14.42
CA GLU A 28 26.02 -32.54 15.80
C GLU A 28 25.16 -33.80 16.00
N GLU A 29 24.51 -34.30 14.94
CA GLU A 29 23.67 -35.48 14.99
C GLU A 29 24.05 -36.51 13.91
N PRO A 30 25.22 -37.17 14.03
CA PRO A 30 25.67 -38.15 13.05
C PRO A 30 24.80 -39.41 13.12
N VAL A 31 23.85 -39.51 12.20
CA VAL A 31 22.96 -40.68 12.10
C VAL A 31 23.53 -41.77 11.17
N PRO A 32 23.38 -43.06 11.52
CA PRO A 32 23.79 -44.16 10.66
C PRO A 32 22.99 -44.17 9.36
N PHE A 33 23.61 -44.55 8.25
CA PHE A 33 22.98 -44.55 6.93
C PHE A 33 21.84 -45.58 6.86
N SER A 34 20.60 -45.11 6.88
CA SER A 34 19.38 -45.90 6.67
C SER A 34 18.29 -45.03 6.05
N LEU A 35 17.27 -45.63 5.42
CA LEU A 35 16.15 -44.86 4.84
C LEU A 35 15.41 -44.04 5.91
N LYS A 36 15.21 -44.60 7.11
CA LYS A 36 14.56 -43.91 8.23
C LYS A 36 15.41 -42.73 8.74
N SER A 37 16.73 -42.94 8.84
CA SER A 37 17.69 -41.88 9.18
C SER A 37 17.70 -40.77 8.14
N LEU A 38 17.67 -41.11 6.84
CA LEU A 38 17.66 -40.15 5.75
C LEU A 38 16.38 -39.29 5.80
N LEU A 39 15.22 -39.92 6.02
CA LEU A 39 13.96 -39.19 6.19
C LEU A 39 14.00 -38.25 7.40
N HIS A 40 14.62 -38.66 8.50
CA HIS A 40 14.80 -37.82 9.68
C HIS A 40 15.64 -36.58 9.37
N VAL A 41 16.78 -36.78 8.73
CA VAL A 41 17.70 -35.69 8.38
C VAL A 41 17.06 -34.73 7.39
N VAL A 42 16.41 -35.25 6.34
CA VAL A 42 15.70 -34.41 5.36
C VAL A 42 14.59 -33.62 6.04
N ALA A 43 13.79 -34.26 6.90
CA ALA A 43 12.78 -33.57 7.68
C ALA A 43 13.39 -32.44 8.51
N SER A 44 14.40 -32.73 9.34
CA SER A 44 15.04 -31.74 10.21
C SER A 44 15.66 -30.58 9.42
N VAL A 45 16.29 -30.84 8.27
CA VAL A 45 16.81 -29.81 7.37
C VAL A 45 15.68 -28.90 6.85
N LEU A 46 14.56 -29.46 6.40
CA LEU A 46 13.40 -28.67 5.98
C LEU A 46 12.85 -27.80 7.12
N GLY A 47 12.82 -28.33 8.34
CA GLY A 47 12.43 -27.59 9.56
C GLY A 47 13.37 -26.42 9.86
N ILE A 48 14.69 -26.65 9.79
CA ILE A 48 15.73 -25.61 9.97
C ILE A 48 15.56 -24.49 8.94
N PHE A 49 15.41 -24.85 7.67
CA PHE A 49 15.18 -23.87 6.60
C PHE A 49 13.88 -23.09 6.83
N SER A 50 12.78 -23.77 7.16
CA SER A 50 11.49 -23.15 7.44
C SER A 50 11.60 -22.11 8.56
N PHE A 51 12.19 -22.49 9.70
CA PHE A 51 12.34 -21.60 10.86
C PHE A 51 13.22 -20.37 10.56
N ILE A 52 14.42 -20.60 9.99
CA ILE A 52 15.37 -19.52 9.71
C ILE A 52 14.80 -18.55 8.67
N TRP A 53 14.19 -19.05 7.59
CA TRP A 53 13.55 -18.17 6.61
C TRP A 53 12.32 -17.46 7.16
N MET A 54 11.56 -18.06 8.08
CA MET A 54 10.48 -17.36 8.79
C MET A 54 11.02 -16.17 9.60
N CYS A 55 12.12 -16.36 10.34
CA CYS A 55 12.82 -15.30 11.05
C CYS A 55 13.29 -14.18 10.11
N PHE A 56 13.95 -14.53 9.01
CA PHE A 56 14.38 -13.55 8.02
C PHE A 56 13.21 -12.80 7.36
N ASN A 57 12.06 -13.45 7.13
CA ASN A 57 10.89 -12.78 6.57
C ASN A 57 10.44 -11.59 7.44
N ILE A 58 10.55 -11.71 8.76
CA ILE A 58 10.27 -10.60 9.70
C ILE A 58 11.38 -9.55 9.62
N LEU A 59 12.66 -9.96 9.65
CA LEU A 59 13.82 -9.05 9.56
C LEU A 59 13.82 -8.17 8.30
N ILE A 60 13.44 -8.76 7.17
CA ILE A 60 13.32 -8.05 5.89
C ILE A 60 12.22 -6.98 5.98
N MET A 61 11.10 -7.31 6.61
CA MET A 61 9.96 -6.39 6.71
C MET A 61 10.08 -5.32 7.79
N ILE A 62 11.00 -5.50 8.74
CA ILE A 62 11.45 -4.44 9.66
C ILE A 62 12.12 -3.28 8.88
N LYS A 63 12.59 -3.52 7.65
CA LYS A 63 13.22 -2.52 6.78
C LYS A 63 14.36 -1.76 7.48
N MET A 64 15.33 -2.49 8.03
CA MET A 64 16.53 -1.88 8.59
C MET A 64 17.20 -0.95 7.56
N LYS A 65 17.87 0.11 8.02
CA LYS A 65 18.45 1.17 7.16
C LYS A 65 19.33 0.63 6.03
N GLY A 66 20.08 -0.46 6.25
CA GLY A 66 20.90 -1.10 5.23
C GLY A 66 20.09 -1.78 4.12
N ILE A 67 19.00 -2.46 4.49
CA ILE A 67 18.08 -3.14 3.58
C ILE A 67 17.29 -2.10 2.77
N GLU A 68 16.73 -1.08 3.43
CA GLU A 68 15.93 -0.04 2.78
C GLU A 68 16.72 0.80 1.76
N LYS A 69 18.02 1.02 2.01
CA LYS A 69 18.90 1.67 1.03
C LYS A 69 19.22 0.77 -0.17
N SER A 70 19.22 -0.54 0.04
CA SER A 70 19.68 -1.50 -0.97
C SER A 70 18.54 -1.97 -1.87
N PHE A 71 17.30 -2.07 -1.37
CA PHE A 71 16.18 -2.64 -2.09
C PHE A 71 14.97 -1.70 -2.14
N SER A 72 14.23 -1.74 -3.26
CA SER A 72 12.96 -1.01 -3.35
C SER A 72 11.88 -1.69 -2.52
N LEU A 73 10.90 -0.93 -2.05
CA LEU A 73 9.79 -1.51 -1.27
C LEU A 73 8.96 -2.51 -2.08
N LYS A 74 8.75 -2.24 -3.37
CA LYS A 74 8.10 -3.18 -4.30
C LYS A 74 8.82 -4.53 -4.32
N TRP A 75 10.15 -4.51 -4.39
CA TRP A 75 10.97 -5.72 -4.35
C TRP A 75 10.91 -6.41 -2.98
N LEU A 76 11.06 -5.68 -1.88
CA LEU A 76 11.05 -6.25 -0.52
C LEU A 76 9.74 -6.98 -0.20
N VAL A 77 8.61 -6.35 -0.51
CA VAL A 77 7.29 -6.99 -0.31
C VAL A 77 7.16 -8.21 -1.23
N LYS A 78 7.67 -8.17 -2.47
CA LYS A 78 7.62 -9.33 -3.39
C LYS A 78 8.43 -10.49 -2.83
N PHE A 79 9.65 -10.21 -2.40
CA PHE A 79 10.54 -11.19 -1.82
C PHE A 79 9.94 -11.80 -0.54
N HIS A 80 9.45 -10.96 0.38
CA HIS A 80 8.77 -11.41 1.60
C HIS A 80 7.59 -12.33 1.32
N THR A 81 6.68 -11.95 0.41
CA THR A 81 5.51 -12.77 0.09
C THR A 81 5.90 -14.14 -0.48
N VAL A 82 6.84 -14.17 -1.43
CA VAL A 82 7.26 -15.44 -2.07
C VAL A 82 8.01 -16.32 -1.07
N MET A 83 8.97 -15.76 -0.33
CA MET A 83 9.77 -16.52 0.61
C MET A 83 8.96 -17.00 1.81
N ALA A 84 7.94 -16.26 2.26
CA ALA A 84 7.05 -16.71 3.32
C ALA A 84 6.22 -17.93 2.90
N VAL A 85 5.77 -17.99 1.64
CA VAL A 85 5.09 -19.17 1.08
C VAL A 85 6.05 -20.36 0.99
N ILE A 86 7.28 -20.16 0.53
CA ILE A 86 8.29 -21.22 0.45
C ILE A 86 8.66 -21.75 1.84
N ALA A 87 8.90 -20.85 2.81
CA ALA A 87 9.22 -21.24 4.18
C ALA A 87 8.07 -22.03 4.82
N LEU A 88 6.82 -21.60 4.60
CA LEU A 88 5.64 -22.31 5.07
C LEU A 88 5.50 -23.68 4.39
N PHE A 89 5.74 -23.77 3.08
CA PHE A 89 5.74 -25.04 2.35
C PHE A 89 6.73 -26.04 2.95
N PHE A 90 7.96 -25.61 3.28
CA PHE A 90 8.92 -26.49 3.95
C PHE A 90 8.45 -26.94 5.33
N GLY A 91 7.79 -26.06 6.10
CA GLY A 91 7.17 -26.43 7.38
C GLY A 91 6.03 -27.45 7.22
N ILE A 92 5.21 -27.31 6.17
CA ILE A 92 4.13 -28.26 5.84
C ILE A 92 4.71 -29.62 5.44
N VAL A 93 5.76 -29.66 4.60
CA VAL A 93 6.39 -30.91 4.16
C VAL A 93 7.18 -31.58 5.30
N HIS A 94 7.78 -30.80 6.19
CA HIS A 94 8.47 -31.30 7.38
C HIS A 94 7.53 -32.12 8.29
N ALA A 95 6.32 -31.64 8.55
CA ALA A 95 5.38 -32.25 9.50
C ALA A 95 5.11 -33.75 9.24
N PRO A 96 4.66 -34.20 8.05
CA PRO A 96 4.38 -35.61 7.79
C PRO A 96 5.64 -36.48 7.81
N LEU A 97 6.80 -35.95 7.39
CA LEU A 97 8.07 -36.70 7.42
C LEU A 97 8.51 -37.01 8.85
N VAL A 98 8.23 -36.09 9.78
CA VAL A 98 8.46 -36.26 11.22
C VAL A 98 7.42 -37.21 11.83
N MET A 99 6.13 -37.11 11.46
CA MET A 99 5.08 -37.99 12.00
C MET A 99 5.27 -39.48 11.69
N LEU A 100 6.03 -39.82 10.65
CA LEU A 100 6.43 -41.21 10.35
C LEU A 100 7.45 -41.78 11.36
N GLN A 101 7.92 -40.97 12.30
CA GLN A 101 8.90 -41.30 13.32
C GLN A 101 8.24 -41.02 14.67
N ASN A 102 8.12 -42.01 15.56
CA ASN A 102 7.39 -41.89 16.82
C ASN A 102 8.02 -40.83 17.76
N PHE A 103 7.60 -39.56 17.66
CA PHE A 103 8.07 -38.45 18.50
C PHE A 103 7.21 -38.24 19.76
N GLU A 104 7.76 -37.48 20.71
CA GLU A 104 7.05 -37.04 21.92
C GLU A 104 5.82 -36.18 21.59
N ASN A 105 4.73 -36.38 22.33
CA ASN A 105 3.46 -35.68 22.13
C ASN A 105 3.60 -34.15 22.17
N ASP A 106 4.43 -33.61 23.07
CA ASP A 106 4.58 -32.16 23.25
C ASP A 106 5.21 -31.46 22.03
N GLN A 107 6.16 -32.12 21.38
CA GLN A 107 6.78 -31.61 20.15
C GLN A 107 5.78 -31.60 18.99
N LEU A 108 4.95 -32.63 18.88
CA LEU A 108 3.91 -32.72 17.85
C LEU A 108 2.82 -31.64 18.04
N VAL A 109 2.37 -31.44 19.28
CA VAL A 109 1.33 -30.46 19.62
C VAL A 109 1.80 -29.04 19.31
N SER A 110 2.97 -28.64 19.83
CA SER A 110 3.53 -27.30 19.63
C SER A 110 3.76 -26.98 18.15
N GLY A 111 4.30 -27.93 17.38
CA GLY A 111 4.52 -27.79 15.93
C GLY A 111 3.20 -27.64 15.16
N THR A 112 2.20 -28.45 15.49
CA THR A 112 0.87 -28.40 14.85
C THR A 112 0.17 -27.08 15.12
N ILE A 113 0.17 -26.60 16.37
CA ILE A 113 -0.44 -25.30 16.72
C ILE A 113 0.24 -24.17 15.94
N GLY A 114 1.57 -24.12 15.94
CA GLY A 114 2.30 -23.08 15.21
C GLY A 114 2.03 -23.12 13.70
N LEU A 115 2.03 -24.31 13.10
CA LEU A 115 1.74 -24.49 11.67
C LEU A 115 0.33 -24.04 11.32
N LEU A 116 -0.69 -24.43 12.09
CA LEU A 116 -2.08 -24.04 11.84
C LEU A 116 -2.25 -22.52 11.89
N ILE A 117 -1.64 -21.85 12.87
CA ILE A 117 -1.65 -20.40 12.96
C ILE A 117 -1.03 -19.78 11.70
N PHE A 118 0.15 -20.25 11.26
CA PHE A 118 0.78 -19.73 10.05
C PHE A 118 -0.02 -19.97 8.78
N VAL A 119 -0.62 -21.15 8.61
CA VAL A 119 -1.46 -21.48 7.46
C VAL A 119 -2.69 -20.58 7.40
N ILE A 120 -3.42 -20.43 8.52
CA ILE A 120 -4.59 -19.56 8.61
C ILE A 120 -4.20 -18.11 8.31
N LEU A 121 -3.13 -17.60 8.94
CA LEU A 121 -2.67 -16.23 8.71
C LEU A 121 -2.18 -16.01 7.28
N MET A 122 -1.55 -17.00 6.64
CA MET A 122 -1.13 -16.91 5.25
C MET A 122 -2.34 -16.83 4.31
N ILE A 123 -3.34 -17.70 4.49
CA ILE A 123 -4.58 -17.67 3.71
C ILE A 123 -5.26 -16.30 3.85
N LEU A 124 -5.42 -15.82 5.08
CA LEU A 124 -6.01 -14.50 5.34
C LEU A 124 -5.17 -13.37 4.73
N ALA A 125 -3.84 -13.43 4.80
CA ALA A 125 -2.97 -12.41 4.21
C ALA A 125 -3.05 -12.40 2.67
N ILE A 126 -3.10 -13.57 2.03
CA ILE A 126 -3.28 -13.68 0.58
C ILE A 126 -4.65 -13.10 0.17
N ILE A 127 -5.71 -13.46 0.90
CA ILE A 127 -7.07 -13.02 0.58
C ILE A 127 -7.24 -11.53 0.86
N PHE A 128 -6.83 -11.00 2.01
CA PHE A 128 -7.23 -9.65 2.46
C PHE A 128 -6.12 -8.60 2.40
N MET A 129 -4.85 -8.99 2.25
CA MET A 129 -3.71 -8.07 2.35
C MET A 129 -2.82 -8.04 1.10
N SER A 130 -3.19 -8.76 0.04
CA SER A 130 -2.36 -8.88 -1.16
C SER A 130 -3.18 -8.83 -2.46
N ASN A 131 -2.92 -7.84 -3.30
CA ASN A 131 -3.37 -7.86 -4.71
C ASN A 131 -2.43 -8.66 -5.62
N ARG A 132 -1.31 -9.15 -5.10
CA ARG A 132 -0.22 -9.64 -5.96
C ARG A 132 -0.34 -11.09 -6.35
N LEU A 133 -0.81 -11.93 -5.43
CA LEU A 133 -0.82 -13.38 -5.63
C LEU A 133 -2.12 -13.84 -6.31
N ILE A 134 -3.24 -13.22 -5.98
CA ILE A 134 -4.52 -13.53 -6.58
C ILE A 134 -5.23 -12.22 -6.92
N SER A 135 -5.48 -12.00 -8.21
CA SER A 135 -6.39 -10.97 -8.71
C SER A 135 -7.60 -11.67 -9.31
N SER A 136 -8.72 -11.64 -8.58
CA SER A 136 -9.99 -12.22 -9.03
C SER A 136 -11.12 -11.34 -8.54
N THR A 137 -12.09 -11.09 -9.41
CA THR A 137 -13.31 -10.34 -9.10
C THR A 137 -14.07 -10.92 -7.91
N ARG A 138 -14.01 -12.25 -7.71
CA ARG A 138 -14.61 -12.92 -6.53
C ARG A 138 -13.92 -12.54 -5.22
N ILE A 139 -12.61 -12.40 -5.22
CA ILE A 139 -11.83 -12.00 -4.03
C ILE A 139 -12.03 -10.52 -3.74
N GLU A 140 -12.08 -9.69 -4.78
CA GLU A 140 -12.42 -8.27 -4.65
C GLU A 140 -13.81 -8.09 -4.04
N ALA A 141 -14.81 -8.82 -4.53
CA ALA A 141 -16.15 -8.83 -3.94
C ALA A 141 -16.12 -9.29 -2.48
N LEU A 142 -15.37 -10.35 -2.15
CA LEU A 142 -15.21 -10.81 -0.77
C LEU A 142 -14.60 -9.73 0.15
N ARG A 143 -13.62 -8.95 -0.34
CA ARG A 143 -12.99 -7.86 0.42
C ARG A 143 -13.95 -6.70 0.66
N VAL A 144 -14.75 -6.36 -0.35
CA VAL A 144 -15.82 -5.38 -0.21
C VAL A 144 -16.80 -5.83 0.88
N THR A 145 -17.30 -7.06 0.81
CA THR A 145 -18.20 -7.63 1.83
C THR A 145 -17.54 -7.69 3.21
N ALA A 146 -16.24 -7.97 3.29
CA ALA A 146 -15.50 -7.96 4.54
C ALA A 146 -15.43 -6.54 5.13
N TYR A 147 -15.18 -5.51 4.30
CA TYR A 147 -15.22 -4.12 4.73
C TYR A 147 -16.59 -3.73 5.28
N GLU A 148 -17.68 -4.12 4.60
CA GLU A 148 -19.07 -3.92 5.07
C GLU A 148 -19.30 -4.53 6.45
N ARG A 149 -18.77 -5.74 6.69
CA ARG A 149 -18.84 -6.43 7.99
C ARG A 149 -17.84 -5.91 9.03
N LYS A 150 -17.35 -4.67 8.87
CA LYS A 150 -16.39 -4.00 9.75
C LYS A 150 -15.01 -4.67 9.84
N PHE A 151 -14.67 -5.56 8.90
CA PHE A 151 -13.33 -6.14 8.79
C PHE A 151 -12.38 -5.17 8.06
N LYS A 152 -11.95 -4.15 8.81
CA LYS A 152 -11.12 -3.05 8.31
C LYS A 152 -9.63 -3.40 8.30
N TYR A 153 -8.82 -2.55 7.66
CA TYR A 153 -7.34 -2.65 7.66
C TYR A 153 -6.74 -2.87 9.07
N GLY A 154 -7.31 -2.25 10.11
CA GLY A 154 -6.85 -2.42 11.49
C GLY A 154 -6.94 -3.87 11.99
N VAL A 155 -8.00 -4.60 11.59
CA VAL A 155 -8.19 -6.01 11.94
C VAL A 155 -7.18 -6.90 11.20
N ASN A 156 -7.01 -6.69 9.88
CA ASN A 156 -5.99 -7.38 9.09
C ASN A 156 -4.59 -7.23 9.68
N LYS A 157 -4.25 -6.00 10.08
CA LYS A 157 -2.99 -5.69 10.72
C LYS A 157 -2.84 -6.36 12.08
N PHE A 158 -3.90 -6.39 12.89
CA PHE A 158 -3.90 -7.10 14.17
C PHE A 158 -3.65 -8.60 13.96
N LEU A 159 -4.38 -9.24 13.04
CA LEU A 159 -4.21 -10.64 12.70
C LEU A 159 -2.80 -10.92 12.20
N HIS A 160 -2.25 -10.09 11.33
CA HIS A 160 -0.87 -10.25 10.87
C HIS A 160 0.16 -10.09 12.00
N ASN A 161 -0.11 -9.29 13.04
CA ASN A 161 0.79 -9.20 14.20
C ASN A 161 0.79 -10.48 15.06
N ILE A 162 -0.24 -11.33 14.96
CA ILE A 162 -0.26 -12.66 15.61
C ILE A 162 0.88 -13.55 15.08
N THR A 163 1.44 -13.25 13.90
CA THR A 163 2.61 -13.97 13.38
C THR A 163 3.80 -13.98 14.35
N ILE A 164 3.97 -12.95 15.18
CA ILE A 164 5.04 -12.91 16.20
C ILE A 164 4.79 -13.95 17.29
N LEU A 165 3.53 -14.13 17.72
CA LEU A 165 3.16 -15.19 18.64
C LEU A 165 3.42 -16.57 18.02
N ALA A 166 3.05 -16.74 16.73
CA ALA A 166 3.31 -17.98 15.99
C ALA A 166 4.81 -18.29 15.89
N VAL A 167 5.66 -17.28 15.64
CA VAL A 167 7.12 -17.45 15.67
C VAL A 167 7.60 -17.83 17.07
N GLY A 168 7.05 -17.25 18.13
CA GLY A 168 7.35 -17.64 19.51
C GLY A 168 7.00 -19.10 19.81
N ILE A 169 5.84 -19.57 19.34
CA ILE A 169 5.41 -20.97 19.49
C ILE A 169 6.35 -21.90 18.72
N ILE A 170 6.68 -21.57 17.46
CA ILE A 170 7.61 -22.37 16.66
C ILE A 170 9.03 -22.35 17.26
N PHE A 171 9.47 -21.23 17.82
CA PHE A 171 10.74 -21.17 18.53
C PHE A 171 10.74 -22.10 19.76
N PHE A 172 9.65 -22.12 20.55
CA PHE A 172 9.53 -23.08 21.64
C PHE A 172 9.54 -24.52 21.13
N HIS A 173 8.84 -24.80 20.02
CA HIS A 173 8.87 -26.10 19.34
C HIS A 173 10.30 -26.51 18.93
N THR A 174 11.12 -25.59 18.40
CA THR A 174 12.52 -25.91 18.07
C THR A 174 13.37 -26.16 19.31
N LEU A 175 13.10 -25.49 20.44
CA LEU A 175 13.83 -25.73 21.69
C LEU A 175 13.56 -27.08 22.33
N ILE A 176 12.33 -27.58 22.25
CA ILE A 176 11.97 -28.91 22.80
C ILE A 176 12.27 -30.06 21.84
N SER A 177 12.72 -29.76 20.62
CA SER A 177 13.12 -30.77 19.64
C SER A 177 14.28 -31.62 20.14
N TYR A 178 14.33 -32.89 19.69
CA TYR A 178 15.43 -33.82 20.01
C TYR A 178 16.81 -33.20 19.73
N THR A 179 16.99 -32.60 18.57
CA THR A 179 18.23 -31.92 18.17
C THR A 179 18.64 -30.82 19.15
N SER A 180 17.72 -29.97 19.59
CA SER A 180 18.03 -28.88 20.52
C SER A 180 18.23 -29.36 21.96
N LYS A 181 17.62 -30.48 22.36
CA LYS A 181 17.86 -31.10 23.67
C LYS A 181 19.28 -31.68 23.75
N ASN A 182 19.80 -32.19 22.64
CA ASN A 182 21.09 -32.90 22.61
C ASN A 182 22.28 -32.05 22.16
N SER A 183 22.06 -30.97 21.39
CA SER A 183 23.13 -30.08 20.92
C SER A 183 22.95 -28.66 21.44
N MET A 184 23.88 -28.23 22.32
CA MET A 184 23.94 -26.85 22.81
C MET A 184 24.25 -25.86 21.67
N LEU A 185 25.00 -26.29 20.66
CA LEU A 185 25.33 -25.48 19.50
C LEU A 185 24.08 -25.19 18.66
N MET A 186 23.28 -26.21 18.33
CA MET A 186 22.02 -26.03 17.61
C MET A 186 21.01 -25.20 18.41
N ARG A 187 20.95 -25.38 19.73
CA ARG A 187 20.16 -24.52 20.61
C ARG A 187 20.59 -23.06 20.48
N GLY A 188 21.90 -22.80 20.50
CA GLY A 188 22.48 -21.46 20.29
C GLY A 188 22.11 -20.85 18.94
N VAL A 189 22.10 -21.65 17.86
CA VAL A 189 21.67 -21.20 16.52
C VAL A 189 20.22 -20.74 16.54
N TYR A 190 19.30 -21.51 17.16
CA TYR A 190 17.89 -21.12 17.23
C TYR A 190 17.67 -19.85 18.05
N PHE A 191 18.35 -19.72 19.20
CA PHE A 191 18.33 -18.48 19.99
C PHE A 191 18.84 -17.28 19.17
N PHE A 192 19.98 -17.43 18.50
CA PHE A 192 20.56 -16.35 17.68
C PHE A 192 19.55 -15.79 16.67
N PHE A 193 18.88 -16.64 15.89
CA PHE A 193 17.90 -16.20 14.89
C PHE A 193 16.60 -15.66 15.50
N PHE A 194 16.12 -16.25 16.61
CA PHE A 194 14.95 -15.75 17.30
C PHE A 194 15.21 -14.37 17.95
N ASP A 195 16.32 -14.23 18.67
CA ASP A 195 16.67 -13.03 19.42
C ASP A 195 16.90 -11.84 18.49
N ILE A 196 17.65 -12.01 17.40
CA ILE A 196 17.83 -10.94 16.41
C ILE A 196 16.49 -10.51 15.78
N THR A 197 15.58 -11.46 15.57
CA THR A 197 14.24 -11.20 15.04
C THR A 197 13.39 -10.43 16.05
N LEU A 198 13.41 -10.83 17.32
CA LEU A 198 12.69 -10.17 18.41
C LEU A 198 13.21 -8.75 18.65
N ILE A 199 14.54 -8.58 18.73
CA ILE A 199 15.20 -7.27 18.88
C ILE A 199 14.85 -6.36 17.70
N GLY A 200 14.92 -6.89 16.48
CA GLY A 200 14.54 -6.16 15.27
C GLY A 200 13.08 -5.71 15.30
N TRP A 201 12.17 -6.59 15.74
CA TRP A 201 10.74 -6.29 15.84
C TRP A 201 10.46 -5.21 16.90
N ILE A 202 11.06 -5.32 18.09
CA ILE A 202 10.96 -4.30 19.15
C ILE A 202 11.48 -2.96 18.63
N SER A 203 12.64 -2.95 17.96
CA SER A 203 13.22 -1.75 17.36
C SER A 203 12.27 -1.09 16.35
N HIS A 204 11.64 -1.88 15.49
CA HIS A 204 10.67 -1.37 14.52
C HIS A 204 9.39 -0.83 15.18
N LYS A 205 8.84 -1.57 16.15
CA LYS A 205 7.51 -1.28 16.72
C LYS A 205 7.55 -0.17 17.78
N VAL A 206 8.60 -0.14 18.59
CA VAL A 206 8.75 0.77 19.72
C VAL A 206 9.70 1.90 19.38
N VAL A 207 10.97 1.59 19.08
CA VAL A 207 12.04 2.61 18.94
C VAL A 207 11.79 3.53 17.76
N ARG A 208 11.37 3.00 16.61
CA ARG A 208 11.06 3.83 15.43
C ARG A 208 9.92 4.81 15.71
N LYS A 209 8.90 4.40 16.47
CA LYS A 209 7.76 5.27 16.81
C LYS A 209 8.19 6.48 17.64
N LEU A 210 9.10 6.27 18.59
CA LEU A 210 9.63 7.35 19.44
C LEU A 210 10.48 8.37 18.67
N ARG A 211 11.22 7.94 17.62
CA ARG A 211 12.07 8.84 16.82
C ARG A 211 11.30 9.78 15.89
N VAL A 212 10.02 9.48 15.61
CA VAL A 212 9.20 10.22 14.64
C VAL A 212 9.03 11.70 14.99
N GLY A 213 9.08 12.07 16.27
CA GLY A 213 8.89 13.47 16.69
C GLY A 213 10.02 14.44 16.32
N THR A 214 11.12 13.97 15.68
CA THR A 214 12.36 14.77 15.51
C THR A 214 12.77 15.04 14.06
N ASP A 215 12.10 14.48 13.06
CA ASP A 215 12.45 14.64 11.63
C ASP A 215 11.20 14.93 10.78
N PRO A 216 11.03 16.16 10.24
CA PRO A 216 9.86 16.54 9.46
C PRO A 216 9.80 15.85 8.09
N TYR A 217 10.92 15.35 7.56
CA TYR A 217 10.95 14.59 6.31
C TYR A 217 10.71 13.10 6.50
N LEU A 218 10.62 12.64 7.75
CA LEU A 218 10.28 11.28 8.08
C LEU A 218 8.88 10.95 7.58
N HIS A 219 7.90 11.88 7.62
CA HIS A 219 6.49 11.65 7.24
C HIS A 219 6.28 11.07 5.83
N ARG A 220 7.26 11.23 4.94
CA ARG A 220 7.28 10.67 3.58
C ARG A 220 7.73 9.19 3.53
N LYS A 221 8.41 8.70 4.56
CA LYS A 221 9.00 7.34 4.70
C LYS A 221 8.56 6.58 5.96
N ILE A 222 7.71 7.16 6.82
CA ILE A 222 7.31 6.53 8.09
C ILE A 222 6.62 5.18 7.83
N SER A 223 6.86 4.25 8.74
CA SER A 223 6.21 2.96 8.82
C SER A 223 4.68 3.08 8.87
N TRP A 224 4.04 2.00 8.45
CA TRP A 224 2.67 1.50 8.59
C TRP A 224 1.77 1.99 9.75
N ASP A 225 2.30 2.75 10.71
CA ASP A 225 1.77 3.00 12.04
C ASP A 225 1.58 4.50 12.39
N THR A 226 1.93 5.46 11.50
CA THR A 226 1.53 6.85 11.76
C THR A 226 0.03 7.01 11.54
N ILE A 227 -0.68 7.04 12.67
CA ILE A 227 -2.06 7.47 12.74
C ILE A 227 -2.04 8.97 12.52
N ALA A 228 -2.65 9.45 11.43
CA ALA A 228 -3.02 10.85 11.38
C ALA A 228 -4.10 11.08 12.44
N GLU A 229 -3.77 11.88 13.46
CA GLU A 229 -4.71 12.28 14.51
C GLU A 229 -5.89 13.00 13.87
N VAL A 230 -7.10 12.62 14.29
CA VAL A 230 -8.35 13.20 13.82
C VAL A 230 -8.83 14.07 14.96
N ILE A 231 -9.04 15.35 14.69
CA ILE A 231 -9.67 16.28 15.62
C ILE A 231 -11.18 16.14 15.46
N PRO A 232 -11.90 15.48 16.39
CA PRO A 232 -13.27 15.06 16.15
C PRO A 232 -14.27 16.21 16.00
N TRP A 233 -13.99 17.39 16.60
CA TRP A 233 -14.89 18.54 16.55
C TRP A 233 -14.78 19.37 15.26
N LEU A 234 -13.76 19.11 14.43
CA LEU A 234 -13.54 19.88 13.20
C LEU A 234 -14.31 19.32 11.99
N TYR A 235 -14.78 18.07 12.07
CA TYR A 235 -15.43 17.36 10.95
C TYR A 235 -16.70 16.64 11.42
N GLN A 236 -17.72 16.53 10.57
CA GLN A 236 -19.00 15.92 10.92
C GLN A 236 -18.92 14.39 10.86
N GLY A 237 -18.28 13.78 11.86
CA GLY A 237 -18.29 12.32 12.05
C GLY A 237 -17.65 11.50 10.92
N THR A 238 -17.98 10.21 10.86
CA THR A 238 -17.45 9.27 9.85
C THR A 238 -18.57 8.75 8.94
N ASN A 239 -18.48 8.99 7.64
CA ASN A 239 -19.36 8.43 6.61
C ASN A 239 -18.78 7.11 6.06
N ASN A 240 -19.19 5.99 6.65
CA ASN A 240 -18.70 4.67 6.23
C ASN A 240 -19.31 4.22 4.89
N ASP A 241 -20.52 4.67 4.54
CA ASP A 241 -21.20 4.30 3.31
C ASP A 241 -20.51 4.94 2.10
N TRP A 242 -20.12 6.22 2.23
CA TRP A 242 -19.30 6.91 1.23
C TRP A 242 -17.95 6.21 1.01
N ALA A 243 -17.25 5.85 2.09
CA ALA A 243 -16.01 5.10 2.01
C ALA A 243 -16.19 3.73 1.32
N LEU A 244 -17.31 3.05 1.61
CA LEU A 244 -17.64 1.78 1.00
C LEU A 244 -17.91 1.93 -0.51
N GLN A 245 -18.61 2.98 -0.95
CA GLN A 245 -18.82 3.25 -2.38
C GLN A 245 -17.49 3.41 -3.12
N LEU A 246 -16.55 4.17 -2.55
CA LEU A 246 -15.19 4.32 -3.08
C LEU A 246 -14.45 2.98 -3.21
N ILE A 247 -14.54 2.14 -2.18
CA ILE A 247 -13.90 0.81 -2.19
C ILE A 247 -14.61 -0.13 -3.18
N LYS A 248 -15.92 -0.02 -3.36
CA LYS A 248 -16.67 -0.80 -4.36
C LYS A 248 -16.23 -0.48 -5.78
N GLN A 249 -16.03 0.81 -6.07
CA GLN A 249 -15.59 1.24 -7.40
C GLN A 249 -14.10 1.00 -7.64
N ASN A 250 -13.30 1.05 -6.57
CA ASN A 250 -11.87 0.76 -6.63
C ASN A 250 -11.48 -0.32 -5.59
N PRO A 251 -11.82 -1.60 -5.80
CA PRO A 251 -11.53 -2.68 -4.84
C PRO A 251 -10.04 -2.89 -4.59
N SER A 252 -9.20 -2.49 -5.56
CA SER A 252 -7.74 -2.49 -5.43
C SER A 252 -7.24 -1.67 -4.25
N LEU A 253 -8.04 -0.72 -3.74
CA LEU A 253 -7.75 0.09 -2.56
C LEU A 253 -7.69 -0.73 -1.28
N TYR A 254 -8.54 -1.75 -1.10
CA TYR A 254 -8.73 -2.45 0.17
C TYR A 254 -7.42 -2.99 0.81
N PRO A 255 -6.53 -3.70 0.08
CA PRO A 255 -5.27 -4.18 0.64
C PRO A 255 -4.18 -3.09 0.70
N CYS A 256 -4.54 -1.80 0.60
CA CYS A 256 -3.57 -0.72 0.73
C CYS A 256 -2.86 -0.81 2.09
N LEU A 257 -1.56 -1.00 1.97
CA LEU A 257 -0.64 -1.28 3.05
C LEU A 257 -0.22 -0.01 3.82
N GLN A 258 -0.69 1.18 3.44
CA GLN A 258 -0.29 2.44 4.08
C GLN A 258 1.23 2.68 4.09
N CYS A 259 1.92 2.15 3.08
CA CYS A 259 3.38 2.10 3.03
C CYS A 259 4.06 3.42 2.62
N GLY A 260 3.30 4.38 2.07
CA GLY A 260 3.80 5.72 1.73
C GLY A 260 4.57 5.84 0.42
N THR A 261 4.75 4.77 -0.35
CA THR A 261 5.43 4.83 -1.66
C THR A 261 4.78 5.83 -2.61
N CYS A 262 3.44 5.92 -2.63
CA CYS A 262 2.70 6.87 -3.45
C CYS A 262 3.08 8.32 -3.13
N THR A 263 3.12 8.70 -1.84
CA THR A 263 3.55 10.02 -1.38
C THR A 263 5.04 10.25 -1.69
N GLY A 264 5.91 9.31 -1.33
CA GLY A 264 7.36 9.49 -1.46
C GLY A 264 7.88 9.54 -2.92
N LYS A 265 7.09 9.07 -3.88
CA LYS A 265 7.40 9.14 -5.32
C LYS A 265 6.63 10.24 -6.06
N CYS A 266 5.67 10.89 -5.41
CA CYS A 266 4.85 11.91 -6.03
C CYS A 266 5.64 13.22 -6.18
N PRO A 267 5.81 13.76 -7.40
CA PRO A 267 6.51 15.04 -7.59
C PRO A 267 5.80 16.20 -6.88
N VAL A 268 4.46 16.21 -6.88
CA VAL A 268 3.64 17.20 -6.17
C VAL A 268 3.89 17.14 -4.67
N SER A 269 3.97 15.95 -4.08
CA SER A 269 4.28 15.79 -2.66
C SER A 269 5.71 16.20 -2.31
N ILE A 270 6.66 16.02 -3.24
CA ILE A 270 8.04 16.46 -3.05
C ILE A 270 8.10 17.98 -3.06
N PHE A 271 7.45 18.61 -4.04
CA PHE A 271 7.42 20.06 -4.22
C PHE A 271 6.66 20.77 -3.10
N SER A 272 5.47 20.28 -2.73
CA SER A 272 4.67 20.80 -1.62
C SER A 272 5.17 20.38 -0.24
N GLU A 273 6.39 19.84 -0.15
CA GLU A 273 7.02 19.39 1.09
C GLU A 273 6.18 18.44 1.96
N GLY A 274 5.26 17.69 1.33
CA GLY A 274 4.40 16.70 1.99
C GLY A 274 3.00 17.20 2.35
N GLU A 275 2.65 18.45 2.02
CA GLU A 275 1.28 18.98 2.14
C GLU A 275 0.31 18.15 1.26
N TYR A 276 0.65 17.97 -0.01
CA TYR A 276 -0.03 17.00 -0.86
C TYR A 276 0.41 15.58 -0.47
N ASN A 277 -0.49 14.81 0.14
CA ASN A 277 -0.15 13.50 0.69
C ASN A 277 -1.18 12.43 0.34
N SER A 278 -0.92 11.70 -0.74
CA SER A 278 -1.74 10.58 -1.20
C SER A 278 -1.96 9.48 -0.16
N ARG A 279 -0.96 9.17 0.67
CA ARG A 279 -1.12 8.20 1.77
C ARG A 279 -2.16 8.68 2.77
N LYS A 280 -2.11 9.97 3.16
CA LYS A 280 -3.07 10.61 4.07
C LYS A 280 -4.49 10.55 3.50
N LEU A 281 -4.65 10.86 2.20
CA LEU A 281 -5.92 10.73 1.49
C LEU A 281 -6.53 9.32 1.65
N ILE A 282 -5.76 8.27 1.39
CA ILE A 282 -6.26 6.89 1.53
C ILE A 282 -6.67 6.58 2.98
N GLN A 283 -5.95 7.10 3.99
CA GLN A 283 -6.36 6.93 5.39
C GLN A 283 -7.71 7.58 5.67
N TRP A 284 -7.96 8.76 5.11
CA TRP A 284 -9.23 9.48 5.27
C TRP A 284 -10.38 8.72 4.63
N ILE A 285 -10.16 8.14 3.45
CA ILE A 285 -11.14 7.24 2.83
C ILE A 285 -11.46 6.07 3.74
N PHE A 286 -10.46 5.34 4.26
CA PHE A 286 -10.71 4.20 5.18
C PHE A 286 -11.35 4.58 6.51
N LYS A 287 -11.18 5.83 6.95
CA LYS A 287 -11.83 6.36 8.16
C LYS A 287 -13.23 6.94 7.87
N GLY A 288 -13.64 7.06 6.61
CA GLY A 288 -14.90 7.69 6.23
C GLY A 288 -14.92 9.19 6.49
N LEU A 289 -13.78 9.88 6.46
CA LEU A 289 -13.71 11.33 6.68
C LEU A 289 -13.98 12.09 5.39
N GLU A 290 -15.21 11.98 4.88
CA GLU A 290 -15.65 12.61 3.64
C GLU A 290 -15.44 14.12 3.67
N ASP A 291 -15.94 14.81 4.71
CA ASP A 291 -15.82 16.27 4.86
C ASP A 291 -14.38 16.76 4.74
N LYS A 292 -13.44 15.99 5.30
CA LYS A 292 -12.02 16.35 5.26
C LYS A 292 -11.46 16.34 3.83
N ILE A 293 -11.95 15.44 3.00
CA ILE A 293 -11.51 15.28 1.62
C ILE A 293 -12.25 16.24 0.70
N VAL A 294 -13.58 16.30 0.85
CA VAL A 294 -14.46 17.02 -0.05
C VAL A 294 -14.48 18.50 0.30
N ILE A 295 -14.85 18.85 1.54
CA ILE A 295 -14.93 20.26 1.99
C ILE A 295 -13.54 20.81 2.33
N GLY A 296 -12.75 20.05 3.10
CA GLY A 296 -11.43 20.49 3.56
C GLY A 296 -10.36 20.45 2.48
N MET A 297 -10.61 19.79 1.35
CA MET A 297 -9.63 19.55 0.29
C MET A 297 -8.27 19.08 0.84
N GLU A 298 -8.27 18.10 1.76
CA GLU A 298 -7.06 17.59 2.41
C GLU A 298 -6.72 16.14 2.00
N PRO A 299 -5.77 15.92 1.08
CA PRO A 299 -5.09 16.89 0.22
C PRO A 299 -5.96 17.31 -0.98
N ASN A 300 -5.65 18.48 -1.57
CA ASN A 300 -6.39 19.00 -2.70
C ASN A 300 -6.17 18.10 -3.91
N VAL A 301 -7.20 17.33 -4.28
CA VAL A 301 -7.14 16.31 -5.33
C VAL A 301 -6.86 16.90 -6.71
N TRP A 302 -7.11 18.18 -6.94
CA TRP A 302 -6.83 18.90 -8.18
C TRP A 302 -5.33 19.14 -8.39
N GLN A 303 -4.51 19.10 -7.34
CA GLN A 303 -3.04 19.18 -7.46
C GLN A 303 -2.43 17.91 -8.09
N CYS A 304 -3.15 16.79 -8.11
CA CYS A 304 -2.66 15.57 -8.78
C CYS A 304 -2.47 15.81 -10.28
N THR A 305 -1.29 15.52 -10.82
CA THR A 305 -1.04 15.69 -12.26
C THR A 305 -1.46 14.48 -13.10
N GLN A 306 -2.11 13.47 -12.50
CA GLN A 306 -2.46 12.21 -13.18
C GLN A 306 -1.26 11.54 -13.89
N CYS A 307 -0.05 11.62 -13.31
CA CYS A 307 1.17 11.06 -13.93
C CYS A 307 1.37 9.55 -13.72
N TYR A 308 0.43 8.85 -13.07
CA TYR A 308 0.46 7.40 -12.78
C TYR A 308 1.67 6.84 -12.01
N THR A 309 2.63 7.67 -11.61
CA THR A 309 3.84 7.24 -10.88
C THR A 309 3.51 6.48 -9.60
N CYS A 310 2.45 6.88 -8.90
CA CYS A 310 1.99 6.22 -7.67
C CYS A 310 1.47 4.79 -7.92
N ALA A 311 0.73 4.57 -9.00
CA ALA A 311 0.20 3.27 -9.39
C ALA A 311 1.34 2.30 -9.76
N GLU A 312 2.26 2.75 -10.64
CA GLU A 312 3.40 1.95 -11.12
C GLU A 312 4.34 1.47 -10.01
N ASN A 313 4.52 2.32 -9.00
CA ASN A 313 5.40 2.04 -7.86
C ASN A 313 4.66 1.35 -6.70
N CYS A 314 3.34 1.21 -6.76
CA CYS A 314 2.58 0.62 -5.66
C CYS A 314 2.94 -0.87 -5.50
N PRO A 315 3.40 -1.32 -4.32
CA PRO A 315 3.66 -2.74 -4.10
C PRO A 315 2.37 -3.58 -4.14
N GLN A 316 1.21 -2.96 -3.93
CA GLN A 316 -0.10 -3.59 -3.90
C GLN A 316 -0.94 -3.30 -5.14
N ASN A 317 -0.36 -2.74 -6.22
CA ASN A 317 -1.11 -2.43 -7.44
C ASN A 317 -2.41 -1.65 -7.15
N VAL A 318 -2.34 -0.64 -6.28
CA VAL A 318 -3.49 0.24 -5.99
C VAL A 318 -3.58 1.28 -7.11
N GLU A 319 -4.75 1.39 -7.72
CA GLU A 319 -5.05 2.33 -8.80
C GLU A 319 -5.48 3.69 -8.24
N LEU A 320 -4.54 4.35 -7.56
CA LEU A 320 -4.80 5.66 -6.96
C LEU A 320 -5.24 6.77 -7.95
N PRO A 321 -4.72 6.85 -9.19
CA PRO A 321 -5.18 7.81 -10.20
C PRO A 321 -6.71 7.80 -10.41
N ASP A 322 -7.31 6.62 -10.46
CA ASP A 322 -8.75 6.44 -10.72
C ASP A 322 -9.59 6.86 -9.50
N ILE A 323 -9.08 6.61 -8.30
CA ILE A 323 -9.67 7.14 -7.05
C ILE A 323 -9.66 8.67 -7.07
N ILE A 324 -8.56 9.29 -7.51
CA ILE A 324 -8.48 10.75 -7.63
C ILE A 324 -9.48 11.28 -8.67
N LEU A 325 -9.62 10.61 -9.82
CA LEU A 325 -10.62 10.98 -10.83
C LEU A 325 -12.05 10.88 -10.27
N PHE A 326 -12.37 9.80 -9.56
CA PHE A 326 -13.66 9.68 -8.90
C PHE A 326 -13.92 10.82 -7.92
N LEU A 327 -12.95 11.17 -7.08
CA LEU A 327 -13.07 12.29 -6.14
C LEU A 327 -13.26 13.63 -6.85
N ARG A 328 -12.57 13.85 -7.99
CA ARG A 328 -12.78 15.03 -8.83
C ARG A 328 -14.18 15.08 -9.42
N ASN A 329 -14.71 13.97 -9.89
CA ASN A 329 -16.09 13.90 -10.39
C ASN A 329 -17.09 14.26 -9.29
N LYS A 330 -16.89 13.76 -8.07
CA LYS A 330 -17.74 14.12 -6.91
C LYS A 330 -17.62 15.57 -6.50
N LEU A 331 -16.45 16.18 -6.59
CA LEU A 331 -16.27 17.62 -6.38
C LEU A 331 -16.93 18.43 -7.49
N ALA A 332 -16.79 18.02 -8.74
CA ALA A 332 -17.43 18.68 -9.88
C ALA A 332 -18.96 18.63 -9.78
N GLU A 333 -19.56 17.48 -9.43
CA GLU A 333 -21.00 17.34 -9.15
C GLU A 333 -21.48 18.31 -8.05
N ARG A 334 -20.60 18.69 -7.11
CA ARG A 334 -20.87 19.65 -6.04
C ARG A 334 -20.64 21.12 -6.43
N GLY A 335 -20.08 21.40 -7.61
CA GLY A 335 -19.71 22.75 -8.04
C GLY A 335 -18.35 23.21 -7.48
N GLU A 336 -17.49 22.28 -7.08
CA GLU A 336 -16.17 22.55 -6.49
C GLU A 336 -15.02 22.21 -7.47
N ALA A 337 -15.30 22.20 -8.77
CA ALA A 337 -14.29 22.05 -9.80
C ALA A 337 -13.61 23.41 -10.08
N PRO A 338 -12.29 23.47 -10.35
CA PRO A 338 -11.61 24.70 -10.68
C PRO A 338 -12.09 25.29 -12.02
N ASP A 339 -12.22 26.62 -12.08
CA ASP A 339 -12.70 27.36 -13.25
C ASP A 339 -11.99 26.97 -14.56
N GLY A 340 -10.68 26.72 -14.51
CA GLY A 340 -9.91 26.35 -15.69
C GLY A 340 -10.42 25.07 -16.38
N PHE A 341 -10.77 24.04 -15.60
CA PHE A 341 -11.29 22.79 -16.16
C PHE A 341 -12.69 22.97 -16.76
N LEU A 342 -13.51 23.82 -16.14
CA LEU A 342 -14.87 24.07 -16.61
C LEU A 342 -14.91 25.02 -17.80
N GLY A 343 -13.99 25.99 -17.89
CA GLY A 343 -13.80 26.80 -19.07
C GLY A 343 -13.33 25.97 -20.27
N GLU A 344 -12.46 24.98 -20.06
CA GLU A 344 -12.12 24.00 -21.10
C GLU A 344 -13.33 23.17 -21.52
N ALA A 345 -14.16 22.71 -20.58
CA ALA A 345 -15.37 21.97 -20.89
C ALA A 345 -16.41 22.83 -21.65
N GLU A 346 -16.58 24.09 -21.26
CA GLU A 346 -17.44 25.05 -21.96
C GLU A 346 -16.93 25.34 -23.37
N ALA A 347 -15.61 25.44 -23.57
CA ALA A 347 -15.01 25.58 -24.89
C ALA A 347 -15.30 24.35 -25.77
N VAL A 348 -15.20 23.13 -25.23
CA VAL A 348 -15.59 21.91 -25.93
C VAL A 348 -17.07 21.93 -26.31
N TYR A 349 -17.95 22.32 -25.39
CA TYR A 349 -19.40 22.41 -25.67
C TYR A 349 -19.73 23.40 -26.79
N LYS A 350 -19.06 24.56 -26.82
CA LYS A 350 -19.34 25.63 -27.79
C LYS A 350 -18.65 25.45 -29.15
N TYR A 351 -17.44 24.89 -29.14
CA TYR A 351 -16.55 24.91 -30.31
C TYR A 351 -16.07 23.50 -30.73
N GLY A 352 -16.46 22.45 -30.02
CA GLY A 352 -16.01 21.07 -30.24
C GLY A 352 -14.56 20.79 -29.81
N VAL A 353 -13.84 21.81 -29.30
CA VAL A 353 -12.43 21.70 -28.90
C VAL A 353 -12.15 22.51 -27.62
N SER A 354 -11.18 22.07 -26.83
CA SER A 354 -10.78 22.77 -25.60
C SER A 354 -10.02 24.08 -25.86
N ILE A 355 -9.36 24.21 -27.01
CA ILE A 355 -8.60 25.40 -27.40
C ILE A 355 -9.06 25.84 -28.80
N PRO A 356 -10.03 26.76 -28.90
CA PRO A 356 -10.53 27.25 -30.17
C PRO A 356 -9.45 27.92 -31.02
N ILE A 357 -9.49 27.68 -32.33
CA ILE A 357 -8.46 28.18 -33.25
C ILE A 357 -8.65 29.67 -33.49
N GLN A 358 -7.58 30.44 -33.26
CA GLN A 358 -7.55 31.87 -33.53
C GLN A 358 -7.19 32.18 -34.99
N ASN A 359 -7.65 33.32 -35.52
CA ASN A 359 -7.32 33.79 -36.87
C ASN A 359 -5.80 33.85 -37.15
N ALA A 360 -4.99 34.15 -36.14
CA ALA A 360 -3.53 34.15 -36.26
C ALA A 360 -2.96 32.74 -36.57
N VAL A 361 -3.53 31.69 -35.98
CA VAL A 361 -3.15 30.30 -36.23
C VAL A 361 -3.56 29.89 -37.64
N ILE A 362 -4.76 30.28 -38.09
CA ILE A 362 -5.24 30.02 -39.47
C ILE A 362 -4.27 30.63 -40.50
N ARG A 363 -3.88 31.90 -40.31
CA ARG A 363 -2.90 32.56 -41.18
C ARG A 363 -1.56 31.82 -41.19
N ARG A 364 -1.04 31.44 -40.02
CA ARG A 364 0.23 30.70 -39.90
C ARG A 364 0.17 29.35 -40.60
N ARG A 365 -0.93 28.60 -40.45
CA ARG A 365 -1.15 27.31 -41.14
C ARG A 365 -1.11 27.48 -42.66
N LYS A 366 -1.74 28.53 -43.21
CA LYS A 366 -1.73 28.84 -44.64
C LYS A 366 -0.31 29.14 -45.16
N ILE A 367 0.47 29.93 -44.42
CA ILE A 367 1.89 30.21 -44.76
C ILE A 367 2.71 28.92 -44.78
N LEU A 368 2.45 28.03 -43.82
CA LEU A 368 3.14 26.74 -43.70
C LEU A 368 2.62 25.66 -44.67
N GLY A 369 1.62 25.97 -45.51
CA GLY A 369 1.02 25.01 -46.44
C GLY A 369 0.32 23.82 -45.76
N LEU A 370 -0.12 23.99 -44.51
CA LEU A 370 -0.80 22.92 -43.76
C LEU A 370 -2.25 22.73 -44.26
N PRO A 371 -2.79 21.50 -44.19
CA PRO A 371 -4.17 21.23 -44.61
C PRO A 371 -5.19 22.06 -43.81
N PRO A 372 -6.42 22.25 -44.33
CA PRO A 372 -7.49 22.87 -43.55
C PRO A 372 -7.77 22.07 -42.28
N VAL A 373 -8.30 22.74 -41.27
CA VAL A 373 -8.69 22.09 -40.01
C VAL A 373 -9.98 21.32 -40.25
N LEU A 374 -10.10 20.13 -39.67
CA LEU A 374 -11.33 19.35 -39.72
C LEU A 374 -12.45 20.11 -39.02
N GLU A 375 -13.62 20.15 -39.66
CA GLU A 375 -14.85 20.62 -39.02
C GLU A 375 -15.41 19.51 -38.14
N TYR A 376 -15.88 19.89 -36.96
CA TYR A 376 -16.48 18.97 -35.99
C TYR A 376 -18.00 19.09 -36.07
N ASP A 377 -18.71 17.97 -35.88
CA ASP A 377 -20.15 18.01 -35.64
C ASP A 377 -20.40 18.51 -34.20
N ILE A 378 -20.62 19.81 -34.08
CA ILE A 378 -20.83 20.44 -32.77
C ILE A 378 -22.13 19.94 -32.14
N GLN A 379 -23.16 19.64 -32.95
CA GLN A 379 -24.45 19.19 -32.44
C GLN A 379 -24.31 17.79 -31.80
N GLU A 380 -23.61 16.87 -32.47
CA GLU A 380 -23.33 15.55 -31.90
C GLU A 380 -22.58 15.64 -30.56
N ILE A 381 -21.58 16.53 -30.47
CA ILE A 381 -20.83 16.74 -29.23
C ILE A 381 -21.73 17.30 -28.11
N GLN A 382 -22.57 18.30 -28.43
CA GLN A 382 -23.50 18.89 -27.48
C GLN A 382 -24.51 17.86 -26.98
N ASP A 383 -25.10 17.07 -27.88
CA ASP A 383 -26.05 16.01 -27.54
C ASP A 383 -25.42 14.99 -26.57
N ILE A 384 -24.17 14.56 -26.80
CA ILE A 384 -23.45 13.66 -25.88
C ILE A 384 -23.19 14.32 -24.52
N MET A 385 -22.76 15.58 -24.50
CA MET A 385 -22.48 16.31 -23.26
C MET A 385 -23.75 16.56 -22.43
N ASP A 386 -24.88 16.80 -23.09
CA ASP A 386 -26.20 16.96 -22.47
C ASP A 386 -26.70 15.62 -21.93
N MET A 387 -26.63 14.54 -22.73
CA MET A 387 -27.03 13.19 -22.30
C MET A 387 -26.22 12.64 -21.12
N THR A 388 -24.96 13.05 -20.99
CA THR A 388 -24.08 12.64 -19.89
C THR A 388 -24.19 13.54 -18.65
N GLY A 389 -24.95 14.64 -18.73
CA GLY A 389 -25.12 15.60 -17.63
C GLY A 389 -23.89 16.49 -17.40
N LEU A 390 -22.92 16.50 -18.31
CA LEU A 390 -21.73 17.34 -18.17
C LEU A 390 -22.08 18.84 -18.34
N ASN A 391 -23.03 19.16 -19.22
CA ASN A 391 -23.50 20.53 -19.39
C ASN A 391 -24.16 21.08 -18.12
N ASP A 392 -24.92 20.25 -17.39
CA ASP A 392 -25.52 20.64 -16.11
C ASP A 392 -24.45 21.05 -15.08
N ILE A 393 -23.31 20.35 -15.06
CA ILE A 393 -22.17 20.69 -14.19
C ILE A 393 -21.57 22.04 -14.58
N ILE A 394 -21.40 22.30 -15.88
CA ILE A 394 -20.89 23.59 -16.40
C ILE A 394 -21.82 24.73 -15.99
N ILE A 395 -23.13 24.57 -16.22
CA ILE A 395 -24.15 25.58 -15.89
C ILE A 395 -24.21 25.83 -14.38
N LYS A 396 -24.26 24.76 -13.58
CA LYS A 396 -24.30 24.86 -12.11
C LYS A 396 -23.12 25.66 -11.57
N HIS A 397 -21.92 25.43 -12.08
CA HIS A 397 -20.73 26.17 -11.66
C HIS A 397 -20.79 27.64 -12.05
N ALA A 398 -21.25 27.96 -13.26
CA ALA A 398 -21.40 29.34 -13.70
C ALA A 398 -22.35 30.14 -12.76
N VAL A 399 -23.40 29.49 -12.24
CA VAL A 399 -24.30 30.09 -11.24
C VAL A 399 -23.57 30.34 -9.92
N VAL A 400 -22.86 29.34 -9.39
CA VAL A 400 -22.12 29.48 -8.11
C VAL A 400 -21.06 30.59 -8.19
N VAL A 401 -20.28 30.63 -9.26
CA VAL A 401 -19.26 31.68 -9.46
C VAL A 401 -19.90 33.07 -9.51
N LYS A 402 -21.04 33.20 -10.18
CA LYS A 402 -21.77 34.46 -10.24
C LYS A 402 -22.24 34.91 -8.85
N GLU A 403 -22.82 34.01 -8.06
CA GLU A 403 -23.23 34.30 -6.67
C GLU A 403 -22.04 34.72 -5.78
N ASP A 404 -20.89 34.07 -5.93
CA ASP A 404 -19.65 34.40 -5.21
C ASP A 404 -19.08 35.77 -5.60
N LEU A 405 -19.11 36.10 -6.89
CA LEU A 405 -18.71 37.41 -7.40
C LEU A 405 -19.64 38.50 -6.89
N ASP A 406 -20.95 38.30 -6.99
CA ASP A 406 -21.97 39.21 -6.48
C ASP A 406 -21.78 39.43 -4.97
N THR A 407 -21.51 38.36 -4.20
CA THR A 407 -21.22 38.45 -2.76
C THR A 407 -19.95 39.22 -2.47
N LYS A 408 -18.86 38.97 -3.19
CA LYS A 408 -17.59 39.73 -3.05
C LYS A 408 -17.79 41.20 -3.40
N GLU A 409 -18.61 41.50 -4.40
CA GLU A 409 -18.92 42.86 -4.82
C GLU A 409 -19.77 43.59 -3.78
N ILE A 410 -20.80 42.94 -3.21
CA ILE A 410 -21.57 43.45 -2.07
C ILE A 410 -20.67 43.73 -0.86
N LEU A 411 -19.76 42.79 -0.53
CA LEU A 411 -18.82 42.97 0.58
C LEU A 411 -17.80 44.10 0.31
N LYS A 412 -17.42 44.33 -0.95
CA LYS A 412 -16.54 45.44 -1.37
C LYS A 412 -17.26 46.79 -1.34
N GLN A 413 -18.50 46.88 -1.82
CA GLN A 413 -19.33 48.10 -1.71
C GLN A 413 -19.51 48.50 -0.25
N LYS A 414 -19.70 47.52 0.65
CA LYS A 414 -19.73 47.77 2.10
C LYS A 414 -18.39 48.21 2.69
N ARG A 415 -17.26 47.93 2.03
CA ARG A 415 -15.90 48.27 2.50
C ARG A 415 -15.33 49.52 1.83
N GLY A 416 -15.98 50.09 0.81
CA GLY A 416 -15.57 51.34 0.16
C GLY A 416 -14.25 51.28 -0.62
N VAL A 417 -13.83 50.11 -1.10
CA VAL A 417 -12.56 49.94 -1.84
C VAL A 417 -12.83 49.59 -3.30
N GLU A 418 -12.31 50.39 -4.24
CA GLU A 418 -12.41 50.15 -5.69
C GLU A 418 -11.65 48.88 -6.12
N PRO A 419 -12.16 48.13 -7.12
CA PRO A 419 -11.56 46.87 -7.55
C PRO A 419 -10.27 47.10 -8.36
N TYR A 420 -9.18 46.44 -7.96
CA TYR A 420 -8.02 46.23 -8.83
C TYR A 420 -8.42 45.28 -9.96
N ILE A 421 -8.59 45.83 -11.16
CA ILE A 421 -8.78 45.07 -12.39
C ILE A 421 -7.36 44.75 -12.89
N GLY A 422 -6.81 43.62 -12.43
CA GLY A 422 -5.57 43.10 -12.97
C GLY A 422 -5.74 42.82 -14.46
N SER A 423 -4.84 43.37 -15.28
CA SER A 423 -4.81 43.16 -16.71
C SER A 423 -4.61 41.68 -17.03
N SER A 424 -5.57 41.14 -17.79
CA SER A 424 -5.56 39.86 -18.51
C SER A 424 -4.23 39.48 -19.15
#